data_AF-A0A924Z4F5-F1
#
_entry.id   AF-A0A924Z4F5-F1
#
_cell.length_a   1.000
_cell.length_b   1.000
_cell.length_c   1.000
_cell.angle_alpha   90.00
_cell.angle_beta   90.00
_cell.angle_gamma   90.00
#
_symmetry.space_group_name_H-M   'P 1'
#
loop_
_entity.id
_entity.type
_entity.pdbx_description
1 polymer ?
#
loop_
_entity_poly.entity_id
_entity_poly.type
_entity_poly.pdbx_seq_one_letter_code
_entity_poly.pdbx_strand_id
1 'polypeptide(L)'
;RGAAYYGQVRQGQGIRIRGGTAQAYYVGIESSMPAVPGLEPPVQALCVAPFGMEEGSEAPLPPQQLGLVVGESVRFRFFGSSVRREDQPGTLLDFWSPEELQELAQIEATLPAEGRAAGEVVPVQLRARVTDIGTLELLAEAAGGAHWKVEFDVRDA
;
A
#
# COMPACT_ATOMS: atom_id res chain seq x y z
N ARG A 1 6.89 32.36 12.30
CA ARG A 1 8.32 32.74 12.42
C ARG A 1 8.84 32.18 13.74
N GLY A 2 9.77 31.24 13.71
CA GLY A 2 10.40 30.68 14.90
C GLY A 2 11.03 29.33 14.59
N ALA A 3 12.25 29.36 14.07
CA ALA A 3 13.05 28.19 13.72
C ALA A 3 13.97 27.78 14.89
N ALA A 4 14.40 26.53 14.81
CA ALA A 4 15.61 25.93 15.37
C ALA A 4 15.61 25.53 16.86
N TYR A 5 15.72 24.22 17.09
CA TYR A 5 16.77 23.69 17.96
C TYR A 5 17.55 22.61 17.18
N TYR A 6 18.83 22.90 16.97
CA TYR A 6 19.81 22.04 16.34
C TYR A 6 20.24 20.93 17.32
N GLY A 7 20.52 19.75 16.77
CA GLY A 7 20.79 18.53 17.53
C GLY A 7 22.21 18.42 18.08
N GLN A 8 22.34 17.60 19.13
CA GLN A 8 23.61 16.98 19.51
C GLN A 8 23.35 15.73 20.36
N VAL A 9 23.29 14.55 19.74
CA VAL A 9 23.58 13.29 20.45
C VAL A 9 24.37 12.38 19.52
N ARG A 10 25.70 12.42 19.66
CA ARG A 10 26.58 11.35 19.19
C ARG A 10 26.97 10.49 20.39
N GLN A 11 26.86 9.18 20.17
CA GLN A 11 27.37 8.05 20.96
C GLN A 11 26.57 7.60 22.19
N GLY A 12 25.93 6.44 22.00
CA GLY A 12 25.58 5.50 23.07
C GLY A 12 24.21 5.75 23.68
N GLN A 13 23.22 4.92 23.33
CA GLN A 13 21.86 4.92 23.91
C GLN A 13 20.98 6.11 23.50
N GLY A 14 21.01 6.48 22.22
CA GLY A 14 19.95 7.32 21.67
C GLY A 14 18.63 6.58 21.74
N ILE A 15 17.64 7.15 22.44
CA ILE A 15 16.23 6.80 22.25
C ILE A 15 15.98 6.99 20.75
N ARG A 16 16.00 5.89 20.00
CA ARG A 16 15.63 5.91 18.58
C ARG A 16 14.12 6.03 18.59
N ILE A 17 13.62 7.27 18.52
CA ILE A 17 12.21 7.51 18.22
C ILE A 17 12.03 6.94 16.81
N ARG A 18 11.56 5.69 16.71
CA ARG A 18 11.12 5.13 15.45
C ARG A 18 9.84 5.87 15.10
N GLY A 19 9.83 6.55 13.97
CA GLY A 19 8.61 7.17 13.48
C GLY A 19 7.61 6.06 13.16
N GLY A 20 6.36 6.23 13.58
CA GLY A 20 5.27 5.46 13.01
C GLY A 20 4.76 6.15 11.75
N THR A 21 4.09 5.44 10.86
CA THR A 21 3.36 6.06 9.75
C THR A 21 2.38 7.12 10.27
N ALA A 22 2.39 8.30 9.66
CA ALA A 22 1.46 9.39 10.01
C ALA A 22 0.07 9.21 9.38
N GLN A 23 -0.09 8.19 8.54
CA GLN A 23 -1.33 7.84 7.84
C GLN A 23 -1.49 6.32 7.78
N ALA A 24 -2.72 5.85 7.64
CA ALA A 24 -3.00 4.52 7.12
C ALA A 24 -2.93 4.56 5.58
N TYR A 25 -2.44 3.50 4.96
CA TYR A 25 -2.31 3.38 3.51
C TYR A 25 -3.12 2.22 2.95
N TYR A 26 -3.69 2.47 1.77
CA TYR A 26 -4.59 1.55 1.11
C TYR A 26 -4.18 1.37 -0.36
N VAL A 27 -4.47 0.20 -0.90
CA VAL A 27 -4.38 -0.08 -2.33
C VAL A 27 -5.80 -0.18 -2.91
N GLY A 28 -6.00 0.41 -4.08
CA GLY A 28 -7.22 0.26 -4.85
C GLY A 28 -7.28 -1.11 -5.51
N ILE A 29 -8.37 -1.83 -5.30
CA ILE A 29 -8.68 -3.09 -5.98
C ILE A 29 -9.99 -2.94 -6.75
N GLU A 30 -10.06 -3.55 -7.93
CA GLU A 30 -11.31 -3.58 -8.68
C GLU A 30 -12.32 -4.49 -7.97
N SER A 31 -13.57 -4.01 -7.84
CA SER A 31 -14.63 -4.81 -7.26
C SER A 31 -14.97 -6.02 -8.13
N SER A 32 -15.28 -7.15 -7.49
CA SER A 32 -15.79 -8.35 -8.19
C SER A 32 -17.24 -8.22 -8.67
N MET A 33 -17.83 -7.03 -8.64
CA MET A 33 -19.19 -6.80 -9.14
C MET A 33 -19.27 -6.93 -10.66
N PRO A 34 -20.38 -7.47 -11.21
CA PRO A 34 -20.57 -7.55 -12.65
C PRO A 34 -20.43 -6.18 -13.30
N ALA A 35 -19.62 -6.09 -14.36
CA ALA A 35 -19.48 -4.86 -15.13
C ALA A 35 -20.85 -4.46 -15.70
N VAL A 36 -21.32 -3.25 -15.34
CA VAL A 36 -22.53 -2.66 -15.92
C VAL A 36 -22.12 -1.77 -17.09
N PRO A 37 -22.65 -1.98 -18.32
CA PRO A 37 -22.28 -1.16 -19.46
C PRO A 37 -22.48 0.34 -19.20
N GLY A 38 -21.43 1.13 -19.42
CA GLY A 38 -21.44 2.59 -19.22
C GLY A 38 -21.14 3.05 -17.79
N LEU A 39 -20.86 2.15 -16.85
CA LEU A 39 -20.40 2.46 -15.50
C LEU A 39 -19.02 1.84 -15.29
N GLU A 40 -18.05 2.65 -14.86
CA GLU A 40 -16.77 2.13 -14.40
C GLU A 40 -16.99 1.30 -13.13
N PRO A 41 -16.42 0.09 -13.03
CA PRO A 41 -16.47 -0.70 -11.81
C PRO A 41 -15.96 0.13 -10.63
N PRO A 42 -16.68 0.15 -9.49
CA PRO A 42 -16.20 0.88 -8.33
C PRO A 42 -14.91 0.24 -7.81
N VAL A 43 -13.98 1.09 -7.41
CA VAL A 43 -12.75 0.68 -6.74
C VAL A 43 -13.04 0.53 -5.25
N GLN A 44 -12.58 -0.57 -4.67
CA GLN A 44 -12.53 -0.76 -3.22
C GLN A 44 -11.13 -0.41 -2.72
N ALA A 45 -11.03 0.14 -1.51
CA ALA A 45 -9.74 0.44 -0.89
C ALA A 45 -9.42 -0.60 0.19
N LEU A 46 -8.35 -1.36 -0.01
CA LEU A 46 -7.86 -2.35 0.95
C LEU A 46 -6.74 -1.76 1.79
N CYS A 47 -6.92 -1.69 3.11
CA CYS A 47 -5.88 -1.25 4.04
C CYS A 47 -4.72 -2.25 3.99
N VAL A 48 -3.52 -1.76 3.70
CA VAL A 48 -2.29 -2.56 3.64
C VAL A 48 -1.30 -2.17 4.73
N ALA A 49 -1.30 -0.91 5.17
CA ALA A 49 -0.46 -0.45 6.28
C ALA A 49 -1.30 0.43 7.23
N PRO A 50 -1.42 0.09 8.52
CA PRO A 50 -2.23 0.86 9.45
C PRO A 50 -1.52 2.16 9.86
N PHE A 51 -2.28 3.06 10.49
CA PHE A 51 -1.72 4.26 11.12
C PHE A 51 -0.76 3.87 12.26
N GLY A 52 0.36 4.58 12.39
CA GLY A 52 1.34 4.38 13.45
C GLY A 52 2.18 3.11 13.28
N MET A 53 2.13 2.46 12.11
CA MET A 53 2.97 1.32 11.79
C MET A 53 4.45 1.71 11.91
N GLU A 54 5.22 0.96 12.68
CA GLU A 54 6.63 1.29 12.94
C GLU A 54 7.47 1.24 11.66
N GLU A 55 8.33 2.24 11.46
CA GLU A 55 9.38 2.21 10.43
C GLU A 55 10.23 0.93 10.55
N GLY A 56 10.48 0.30 9.40
CA GLY A 56 11.22 -0.95 9.29
C GLY A 56 10.40 -2.20 9.60
N SER A 57 9.11 -2.07 9.96
CA SER A 57 8.22 -3.19 10.24
C SER A 57 7.42 -3.66 9.02
N GLU A 58 6.90 -4.89 9.11
CA GLU A 58 5.98 -5.47 8.15
C GLU A 58 4.57 -5.54 8.74
N ALA A 59 3.57 -5.25 7.92
CA ALA A 59 2.17 -5.40 8.31
C ALA A 59 1.79 -6.89 8.35
N PRO A 60 0.88 -7.31 9.25
CA PRO A 60 0.21 -8.60 9.14
C PRO A 60 -0.36 -8.84 7.74
N LEU A 61 -0.23 -10.07 7.24
CA LEU A 61 -0.82 -10.46 5.96
C LEU A 61 -2.34 -10.29 6.01
N PRO A 62 -2.95 -9.51 5.10
CA PRO A 62 -4.39 -9.48 4.92
C PRO A 62 -4.91 -10.88 4.55
N PRO A 63 -6.09 -11.28 5.06
CA PRO A 63 -6.69 -12.57 4.73
C PRO A 63 -7.16 -12.67 3.26
N GLN A 64 -7.29 -11.54 2.56
CA GLN A 64 -7.78 -11.48 1.18
C GLN A 64 -6.72 -12.01 0.19
N GLN A 65 -7.15 -12.89 -0.71
CA GLN A 65 -6.42 -13.16 -1.94
C GLN A 65 -6.90 -12.24 -3.05
N LEU A 66 -5.96 -11.68 -3.81
CA LEU A 66 -6.23 -10.77 -4.91
C LEU A 66 -5.73 -11.35 -6.22
N GLY A 67 -6.32 -10.90 -7.33
CA GLY A 67 -5.84 -11.19 -8.68
C GLY A 67 -4.84 -10.13 -9.13
N LEU A 68 -3.63 -10.55 -9.47
CA LEU A 68 -2.59 -9.70 -10.03
C LEU A 68 -2.40 -10.00 -11.51
N VAL A 69 -2.60 -9.00 -12.37
CA VAL A 69 -2.33 -9.15 -13.82
C VAL A 69 -0.83 -9.03 -14.06
N VAL A 70 -0.26 -10.00 -14.80
CA VAL A 70 1.17 -10.03 -15.15
C VAL A 70 1.40 -10.01 -16.65
N GLY A 71 2.57 -9.54 -17.08
CA GLY A 71 2.98 -9.45 -18.48
C GLY A 71 2.40 -8.25 -19.25
N GLU A 72 1.55 -7.44 -18.61
CA GLU A 72 0.95 -6.23 -19.17
C GLU A 72 1.15 -5.03 -18.23
N SER A 73 0.99 -3.82 -18.77
CA SER A 73 1.04 -2.59 -17.97
C SER A 73 -0.20 -2.51 -17.09
N VAL A 74 0.00 -2.38 -15.78
CA VAL A 74 -1.06 -2.25 -14.79
C VAL A 74 -0.90 -0.95 -14.01
N ARG A 75 -2.03 -0.39 -13.57
CA ARG A 75 -2.06 0.83 -12.74
C ARG A 75 -2.43 0.47 -11.32
N PHE A 76 -1.57 0.84 -10.39
CA PHE A 76 -1.80 0.73 -8.96
C PHE A 76 -2.26 2.09 -8.42
N ARG A 77 -3.49 2.13 -7.91
CA ARG A 77 -4.03 3.28 -7.19
C ARG A 77 -3.72 3.12 -5.72
N PHE A 78 -3.14 4.15 -5.11
CA PHE A 78 -2.83 4.18 -3.68
C PHE A 78 -3.64 5.27 -3.00
N PHE A 79 -3.98 5.05 -1.74
CA PHE A 79 -4.71 6.03 -0.94
C PHE A 79 -4.08 6.17 0.44
N GLY A 80 -4.18 7.37 1.02
CA GLY A 80 -3.74 7.70 2.36
C GLY A 80 -4.89 8.21 3.23
N SER A 81 -4.82 7.95 4.53
CA SER A 81 -5.75 8.51 5.51
C SER A 81 -5.07 8.91 6.81
N SER A 82 -5.27 10.16 7.24
CA SER A 82 -4.84 10.65 8.56
C SER A 82 -5.91 10.53 9.64
N VAL A 83 -7.15 10.22 9.25
CA VAL A 83 -8.33 10.17 10.13
C VAL A 83 -8.80 8.75 10.44
N ARG A 84 -8.56 7.79 9.54
CA ARG A 84 -8.92 6.37 9.74
C ARG A 84 -7.84 5.60 10.50
N ARG A 85 -7.64 5.96 11.77
CA ARG A 85 -6.51 5.48 12.59
C ARG A 85 -6.67 4.07 13.16
N GLU A 86 -7.88 3.51 13.09
CA GLU A 86 -8.20 2.21 13.70
C GLU A 86 -8.23 1.06 12.70
N ASP A 87 -8.26 1.38 11.40
CA ASP A 87 -8.26 0.38 10.33
C ASP A 87 -7.00 -0.49 10.41
N GLN A 88 -7.19 -1.80 10.21
CA GLN A 88 -6.14 -2.81 10.25
C GLN A 88 -5.88 -3.34 8.85
N PRO A 89 -4.70 -3.95 8.58
CA PRO A 89 -4.47 -4.67 7.34
C PRO A 89 -5.61 -5.64 7.04
N GLY A 90 -6.16 -5.54 5.83
CA GLY A 90 -7.34 -6.31 5.43
C GLY A 90 -8.68 -5.63 5.67
N THR A 91 -8.74 -4.45 6.32
CA THR A 91 -9.95 -3.62 6.29
C THR A 91 -10.24 -3.20 4.85
N LEU A 92 -11.41 -3.57 4.33
CA LEU A 92 -11.84 -3.26 2.99
C LEU A 92 -12.93 -2.19 3.03
N LEU A 93 -12.74 -1.12 2.27
CA LEU A 93 -13.68 0.00 2.17
C LEU A 93 -14.33 -0.01 0.79
N ASP A 94 -15.66 -0.18 0.77
CA ASP A 94 -16.47 -0.11 -0.46
C ASP A 94 -16.74 1.33 -0.89
N PHE A 95 -16.84 2.24 0.10
CA PHE A 95 -17.16 3.65 -0.08
C PHE A 95 -16.43 4.48 0.97
N TRP A 96 -16.03 5.69 0.59
CA TRP A 96 -15.39 6.66 1.48
C TRP A 96 -15.69 8.08 0.98
N SER A 97 -15.64 9.03 1.89
CA SER A 97 -15.68 10.45 1.57
C SER A 97 -14.28 10.99 1.21
N PRO A 98 -14.16 12.08 0.42
CA PRO A 98 -12.88 12.72 0.12
C PRO A 98 -12.10 13.19 1.36
N GLU A 99 -12.78 13.39 2.48
CA GLU A 99 -12.19 13.74 3.77
C GLU A 99 -11.61 12.52 4.50
N GLU A 100 -12.03 11.31 4.15
CA GLU A 100 -11.56 10.06 4.76
C GLU A 100 -10.35 9.47 4.05
N LEU A 101 -10.37 9.38 2.71
CA LEU A 101 -9.22 8.89 1.93
C LEU A 101 -8.84 9.92 0.86
N GLN A 102 -7.54 10.19 0.79
CA GLN A 102 -6.92 10.95 -0.29
C GLN A 102 -6.26 9.98 -1.26
N GLU A 103 -6.55 10.13 -2.55
CA GLU A 103 -5.83 9.40 -3.59
C GLU A 103 -4.42 9.96 -3.76
N LEU A 104 -3.44 9.06 -3.73
CA LEU A 104 -2.02 9.35 -3.86
C LEU A 104 -1.58 9.14 -5.33
N ALA A 105 -0.31 9.42 -5.63
CA ALA A 105 0.19 9.22 -6.98
C ALA A 105 0.06 7.74 -7.41
N GLN A 106 -0.58 7.51 -8.56
CA GLN A 106 -0.70 6.19 -9.14
C GLN A 106 0.65 5.71 -9.71
N ILE A 107 0.93 4.42 -9.58
CA ILE A 107 2.08 3.78 -10.23
C ILE A 107 1.59 3.01 -11.45
N GLU A 108 2.20 3.25 -12.59
CA GLU A 108 2.06 2.37 -13.75
C GLU A 108 3.31 1.48 -13.86
N ALA A 109 3.10 0.16 -13.88
CA ALA A 109 4.18 -0.81 -13.94
C ALA A 109 3.78 -2.05 -14.74
N THR A 110 4.73 -2.60 -15.49
CA THR A 110 4.58 -3.92 -16.14
C THR A 110 5.23 -4.97 -15.28
N LEU A 111 4.42 -5.82 -14.66
CA LEU A 111 4.93 -6.92 -13.84
C LEU A 111 5.38 -8.09 -14.72
N PRO A 112 6.57 -8.68 -14.51
CA PRO A 112 7.05 -9.80 -15.32
C PRO A 112 6.10 -11.00 -15.24
N ALA A 113 5.84 -11.64 -16.38
CA ALA A 113 4.94 -12.79 -16.45
C ALA A 113 5.52 -14.09 -15.85
N GLU A 114 6.84 -14.18 -15.66
CA GLU A 114 7.50 -15.36 -15.05
C GLU A 114 7.10 -16.71 -15.68
N GLY A 115 7.00 -16.75 -17.01
CA GLY A 115 6.62 -17.96 -17.76
C GLY A 115 5.11 -18.14 -17.95
N ARG A 116 4.29 -17.19 -17.49
CA ARG A 116 2.84 -17.11 -17.71
C ARG A 116 2.48 -16.38 -19.00
N ALA A 117 1.22 -16.48 -19.40
CA ALA A 117 0.71 -15.66 -20.49
C ALA A 117 0.64 -14.17 -20.08
N ALA A 118 0.87 -13.27 -21.03
CA ALA A 118 0.60 -11.86 -20.81
C ALA A 118 -0.92 -11.65 -20.57
N GLY A 119 -1.26 -10.85 -19.56
CA GLY A 119 -2.64 -10.62 -19.13
C GLY A 119 -3.17 -11.70 -18.17
N GLU A 120 -2.35 -12.71 -17.81
CA GLU A 120 -2.78 -13.75 -16.87
C GLU A 120 -3.00 -13.17 -15.46
N VAL A 121 -4.11 -13.55 -14.83
CA VAL A 121 -4.46 -13.14 -13.47
C VAL A 121 -3.95 -14.17 -12.47
N VAL A 122 -3.11 -13.73 -11.55
CA VAL A 122 -2.40 -14.56 -10.59
C VAL A 122 -2.97 -14.33 -9.19
N PRO A 123 -3.42 -15.37 -8.47
CA PRO A 123 -3.79 -15.24 -7.07
C PRO A 123 -2.57 -14.91 -6.20
N VAL A 124 -2.63 -13.80 -5.48
CA VAL A 124 -1.56 -13.30 -4.60
C VAL A 124 -2.10 -12.85 -3.24
N GLN A 125 -1.24 -12.86 -2.24
CA GLN A 125 -1.43 -12.11 -1.00
C GLN A 125 -0.53 -10.89 -1.02
N LEU A 126 -1.01 -9.78 -0.46
CA LEU A 126 -0.24 -8.55 -0.38
C LEU A 126 0.41 -8.42 0.99
N ARG A 127 1.68 -8.08 1.01
CA ARG A 127 2.43 -7.72 2.22
C ARG A 127 2.94 -6.30 2.07
N ALA A 128 2.63 -5.46 3.05
CA ALA A 128 3.19 -4.12 3.11
C ALA A 128 4.34 -4.05 4.09
N ARG A 129 5.33 -3.25 3.74
CA ARG A 129 6.45 -2.87 4.60
C ARG A 129 6.68 -1.38 4.52
N VAL A 130 6.93 -0.76 5.66
CA VAL A 130 7.33 0.65 5.72
C VAL A 130 8.83 0.68 5.92
N THR A 131 9.56 1.33 5.02
CA THR A 131 11.02 1.42 5.13
C THR A 131 11.45 2.47 6.16
N ASP A 132 12.69 2.38 6.63
CA ASP A 132 13.32 3.37 7.53
C ASP A 132 13.41 4.79 6.93
N ILE A 133 13.17 4.93 5.62
CA ILE A 133 13.14 6.21 4.91
C ILE A 133 11.72 6.67 4.58
N GLY A 134 10.68 6.00 5.10
CA GLY A 134 9.29 6.39 4.91
C GLY A 134 8.74 6.06 3.53
N THR A 135 9.18 4.97 2.91
CA THR A 135 8.62 4.43 1.66
C THR A 135 7.71 3.25 1.98
N LEU A 136 6.59 3.11 1.29
CA LEU A 136 5.74 1.93 1.36
C LEU A 136 6.16 0.94 0.28
N GLU A 137 6.62 -0.24 0.69
CA GLU A 137 6.86 -1.37 -0.20
C GLU A 137 5.65 -2.30 -0.15
N LEU A 138 5.13 -2.67 -1.33
CA LEU A 138 4.06 -3.64 -1.48
C LEU A 138 4.59 -4.87 -2.22
N LEU A 139 4.58 -6.02 -1.56
CA LEU A 139 4.99 -7.30 -2.10
C LEU A 139 3.75 -8.16 -2.36
N ALA A 140 3.59 -8.63 -3.59
CA ALA A 140 2.57 -9.60 -3.98
C ALA A 140 3.19 -11.00 -4.02
N GLU A 141 2.74 -11.89 -3.14
CA GLU A 141 3.27 -13.25 -2.98
C GLU A 141 2.26 -14.29 -3.51
N ALA A 142 2.65 -15.12 -4.48
CA ALA A 142 1.83 -16.23 -4.98
C ALA A 142 2.17 -17.55 -4.28
N ALA A 143 1.21 -18.49 -4.26
CA ALA A 143 1.33 -19.80 -3.60
C ALA A 143 2.42 -20.76 -4.17
N GLY A 144 3.25 -20.30 -5.11
CA GLY A 144 4.36 -21.05 -5.73
C GLY A 144 5.73 -20.39 -5.58
N GLY A 145 5.88 -19.38 -4.73
CA GLY A 145 7.15 -18.67 -4.47
C GLY A 145 7.46 -17.53 -5.45
N ALA A 146 6.68 -17.41 -6.53
CA ALA A 146 6.67 -16.24 -7.39
C ALA A 146 6.23 -14.99 -6.61
N HIS A 147 6.93 -13.88 -6.81
CA HIS A 147 6.66 -12.64 -6.08
C HIS A 147 6.95 -11.40 -6.93
N TRP A 148 6.13 -10.36 -6.75
CA TRP A 148 6.28 -9.08 -7.42
C TRP A 148 6.33 -7.96 -6.40
N LYS A 149 7.26 -7.02 -6.58
CA LYS A 149 7.41 -5.87 -5.69
C LYS A 149 7.04 -4.59 -6.42
N VAL A 150 6.24 -3.77 -5.75
CA VAL A 150 5.92 -2.39 -6.13
C VAL A 150 6.34 -1.48 -4.98
N GLU A 151 7.08 -0.42 -5.28
CA GLU A 151 7.57 0.55 -4.28
C GLU A 151 6.91 1.91 -4.51
N PHE A 152 6.43 2.53 -3.45
CA PHE A 152 5.74 3.82 -3.51
C PHE A 152 6.26 4.76 -2.41
N ASP A 153 6.64 5.99 -2.79
CA ASP A 153 7.04 7.03 -1.83
C ASP A 153 5.81 7.68 -1.21
N VAL A 154 5.70 7.62 0.12
CA VAL A 154 4.55 8.14 0.87
C VAL A 154 4.85 9.46 1.60
N ARG A 155 6.04 10.08 1.41
CA ARG A 155 6.43 11.28 2.17
C ARG A 155 5.80 12.59 1.71
N ASP A 156 5.39 12.67 0.45
CA ASP A 156 4.76 13.87 -0.14
C ASP A 156 3.21 13.76 -0.18
N ALA A 157 2.64 12.80 0.55
CA ALA A 157 1.20 12.54 0.66
C ALA A 157 0.49 13.42 1.71
#